data_AF-A0A9Q0ZY05-F1
#
_entry.id   AF-A0A9Q0ZY05-F1
#
_cell.length_a   1.000
_cell.length_b   1.000
_cell.length_c   1.000
_cell.angle_alpha   90.00
_cell.angle_beta   90.00
_cell.angle_gamma   90.00
#
_symmetry.space_group_name_H-M   'P 1'
#
loop_
_entity.id
_entity.type
_entity.pdbx_description
1 polymer ?
#
loop_
_entity_poly.entity_id
_entity_poly.type
_entity_poly.pdbx_seq_one_letter_code
_entity_poly.pdbx_strand_id
1 'polypeptide(L)'
;MTKDDSKRFENSLLKNLDTNLGGHLSETSSEEDFTGKPGQSMVLRVPGHGAKRIGFIGLGKSAANAYAFRNFGDAIAAAARMRKPVMLALCLPQLEAPEMNQNLILLQRLLLGIVWGHMKITSLSQIQTNRVLKSIDILGFGNWSSTRQEAQISFEDVSSS
;
A
#
# COMPACT_ATOMS: atom_id res chain seq x y z
N MET A 1 -13.23 6.51 1.97
CA MET A 1 -12.46 7.69 2.40
C MET A 1 -13.45 8.76 2.80
N THR A 2 -14.04 8.63 3.98
CA THR A 2 -15.13 9.51 4.43
C THR A 2 -14.56 10.71 5.17
N LYS A 3 -15.13 11.89 4.92
CA LYS A 3 -14.78 13.15 5.56
C LYS A 3 -16.02 13.72 6.24
N ASP A 4 -15.82 14.39 7.36
CA ASP A 4 -16.86 15.13 8.06
C ASP A 4 -17.24 16.44 7.34
N ASP A 5 -18.23 17.15 7.88
CA ASP A 5 -18.68 18.46 7.36
C ASP A 5 -17.55 19.52 7.35
N SER A 6 -16.50 19.31 8.15
CA SER A 6 -15.31 20.16 8.19
C SER A 6 -14.23 19.72 7.19
N LYS A 7 -14.55 18.81 6.26
CA LYS A 7 -13.62 18.22 5.26
C LYS A 7 -12.46 17.43 5.86
N ARG A 8 -12.54 17.02 7.14
CA ARG A 8 -11.50 16.24 7.81
C ARG A 8 -11.84 14.76 7.73
N PHE A 9 -10.83 13.89 7.67
CA PHE A 9 -11.07 12.45 7.66
C PHE A 9 -11.71 11.96 8.97
N GLU A 10 -12.74 11.13 8.85
CA GLU A 10 -13.37 10.46 10.00
C GLU A 10 -12.48 9.34 10.57
N ASN A 11 -11.76 8.64 9.69
CA ASN A 11 -10.83 7.58 10.09
C ASN A 11 -9.63 8.19 10.85
N SER A 12 -9.38 7.72 12.07
CA SER A 12 -8.35 8.25 12.96
C SER A 12 -6.93 8.15 12.38
N LEU A 13 -6.59 7.06 11.68
CA LEU A 13 -5.29 6.91 11.01
C LEU A 13 -5.12 7.94 9.89
N LEU A 14 -6.13 8.10 9.03
CA LEU A 14 -6.09 9.09 7.95
C LEU A 14 -6.07 10.51 8.49
N LYS A 15 -6.79 10.79 9.58
CA LYS A 15 -6.81 12.10 10.24
C LYS A 15 -5.44 12.45 10.82
N ASN A 16 -4.79 11.51 11.50
CA ASN A 16 -3.45 11.70 12.06
C ASN A 16 -2.41 11.87 10.94
N LEU A 17 -2.50 11.06 9.88
CA LEU A 17 -1.62 11.18 8.72
C LEU A 17 -1.78 12.55 8.05
N ASP A 18 -3.00 12.97 7.77
CA ASP A 18 -3.28 14.26 7.14
C ASP A 18 -2.81 15.44 7.99
N THR A 19 -2.97 15.36 9.32
CA THR A 19 -2.45 16.37 10.25
C THR A 19 -0.92 16.47 10.19
N ASN A 20 -0.22 15.32 10.17
CA ASN A 20 1.24 15.30 10.03
C ASN A 20 1.71 15.82 8.67
N LEU A 21 0.87 15.68 7.64
CA LEU A 21 1.14 16.19 6.30
C LEU A 21 0.62 17.62 6.07
N GLY A 22 0.19 18.32 7.12
CA GLY A 22 -0.27 19.71 7.02
C GLY A 22 -1.59 19.90 6.27
N GLY A 23 -2.42 18.86 6.14
CA GLY A 23 -3.71 18.91 5.44
C GLY A 23 -3.65 18.58 3.95
N HIS A 24 -2.45 18.37 3.38
CA HIS A 24 -2.28 18.12 1.95
C HIS A 24 -2.94 16.82 1.47
N LEU A 25 -3.10 15.82 2.33
CA LEU A 25 -3.77 14.59 1.94
C LEU A 25 -5.28 14.83 1.70
N SER A 26 -5.92 15.62 2.56
CA SER A 26 -7.32 16.01 2.38
C SER A 26 -7.52 16.88 1.14
N GLU A 27 -6.58 17.77 0.84
CA GLU A 27 -6.62 18.64 -0.34
C GLU A 27 -6.47 17.82 -1.63
N THR A 28 -5.37 17.09 -1.78
CA THR A 28 -5.10 16.29 -2.99
C THR A 28 -6.16 15.22 -3.23
N SER A 29 -6.69 14.60 -2.17
CA SER A 29 -7.79 13.63 -2.35
C SER A 29 -9.07 14.26 -2.89
N SER A 30 -9.33 15.53 -2.59
CA SER A 30 -10.46 16.27 -3.14
C SER A 30 -10.18 16.77 -4.55
N GLU A 31 -8.95 17.14 -4.87
CA GLU A 31 -8.54 17.55 -6.23
C GLU A 31 -8.54 16.38 -7.23
N GLU A 32 -8.08 15.21 -6.81
CA GLU A 32 -8.01 13.99 -7.63
C GLU A 32 -9.31 13.16 -7.61
N ASP A 33 -10.38 13.67 -6.99
CA ASP A 33 -11.65 12.95 -6.79
C ASP A 33 -11.46 11.53 -6.21
N PHE A 34 -10.46 11.37 -5.34
CA PHE A 34 -10.13 10.09 -4.72
C PHE A 34 -11.09 9.79 -3.58
N THR A 35 -11.96 8.80 -3.79
CA THR A 35 -12.97 8.36 -2.80
C THR A 35 -12.63 7.00 -2.17
N GLY A 36 -11.59 6.35 -2.67
CA GLY A 36 -11.17 5.00 -2.27
C GLY A 36 -11.97 3.89 -2.95
N LYS A 37 -12.59 4.15 -4.12
CA LYS A 37 -13.27 3.13 -4.93
C LYS A 37 -12.24 2.16 -5.55
N PRO A 38 -12.64 0.91 -5.84
CA PRO A 38 -11.77 -0.03 -6.56
C PRO A 38 -11.24 0.57 -7.85
N GLY A 39 -9.93 0.42 -8.09
CA GLY A 39 -9.25 0.94 -9.28
C GLY A 39 -8.80 2.40 -9.19
N GLN A 40 -9.18 3.15 -8.14
CA GLN A 40 -8.60 4.47 -7.89
C GLN A 40 -7.21 4.31 -7.23
N SER A 41 -6.26 5.14 -7.64
CA SER A 41 -4.95 5.25 -7.00
C SER A 41 -4.50 6.71 -6.99
N MET A 42 -3.88 7.15 -5.90
CA MET A 42 -3.32 8.49 -5.73
C MET A 42 -1.92 8.37 -5.14
N VAL A 43 -0.99 9.25 -5.54
CA VAL A 43 0.38 9.25 -5.00
C VAL A 43 0.79 10.66 -4.61
N LEU A 44 0.95 10.87 -3.31
CA LEU A 44 1.36 12.15 -2.74
C LEU A 44 2.88 12.17 -2.52
N ARG A 45 3.56 13.25 -2.92
CA ARG A 45 4.97 13.48 -2.60
C ARG A 45 5.06 14.19 -1.25
N VAL A 46 5.85 13.66 -0.33
CA VAL A 46 5.93 14.15 1.05
C VAL A 46 7.36 14.50 1.44
N PRO A 47 7.95 15.57 0.88
CA PRO A 47 9.32 15.97 1.23
C PRO A 47 9.43 16.28 2.74
N GLY A 48 10.61 16.07 3.32
CA GLY A 48 10.86 16.34 4.75
C GLY A 48 10.36 15.25 5.70
N HIS A 49 9.81 14.16 5.18
CA HIS A 49 9.39 13.00 5.96
C HIS A 49 10.30 11.80 5.66
N GLY A 50 10.33 10.79 6.53
CA GLY A 50 11.13 9.57 6.32
C GLY A 50 10.75 8.78 5.05
N ALA A 51 9.59 9.08 4.46
CA ALA A 51 9.16 8.58 3.16
C ALA A 51 9.25 9.68 2.10
N LYS A 52 9.62 9.34 0.87
CA LYS A 52 9.61 10.28 -0.26
C LYS A 52 8.20 10.50 -0.84
N ARG A 53 7.37 9.46 -0.79
CA ARG A 53 6.02 9.40 -1.38
C ARG A 53 5.13 8.49 -0.55
N ILE A 54 3.85 8.80 -0.53
CA ILE A 54 2.80 7.96 0.05
C ILE A 54 1.80 7.64 -1.07
N GLY A 55 1.55 6.35 -1.27
CA GLY A 55 0.56 5.87 -2.22
C GLY A 55 -0.73 5.46 -1.52
N PHE A 56 -1.87 5.81 -2.12
CA PHE A 56 -3.19 5.38 -1.71
C PHE A 56 -3.81 4.59 -2.84
N ILE A 57 -4.39 3.45 -2.53
CA ILE A 57 -5.10 2.61 -3.50
C ILE A 57 -6.47 2.28 -2.91
N GLY A 58 -7.51 2.51 -3.70
CA GLY A 58 -8.90 2.32 -3.29
C GLY A 58 -9.31 0.85 -3.31
N LEU A 59 -9.76 0.34 -2.16
CA LEU A 59 -10.26 -1.03 -1.99
C LEU A 59 -11.78 -1.16 -2.08
N GLY A 60 -12.51 -0.04 -2.07
CA GLY A 60 -13.97 -0.03 -1.97
C GLY A 60 -14.51 -0.49 -0.62
N LYS A 61 -15.84 -0.60 -0.51
CA LYS A 61 -16.55 -0.97 0.73
C LYS A 61 -16.58 -2.48 1.02
N SER A 62 -16.18 -3.33 0.06
CA SER A 62 -16.29 -4.79 0.17
C SER A 62 -14.94 -5.46 -0.06
N ALA A 63 -14.01 -5.21 0.87
CA ALA A 63 -12.65 -5.74 0.79
C ALA A 63 -12.48 -7.12 1.45
N ALA A 64 -13.54 -7.73 2.01
CA ALA A 64 -13.45 -9.05 2.65
C ALA A 64 -13.44 -10.22 1.62
N ASN A 65 -12.78 -10.05 0.48
CA ASN A 65 -12.62 -11.14 -0.48
C ASN A 65 -11.15 -11.29 -0.94
N ALA A 66 -10.69 -12.53 -0.97
CA ALA A 66 -9.31 -12.90 -1.30
C ALA A 66 -8.87 -12.44 -2.70
N TYR A 67 -9.80 -12.32 -3.65
CA TYR A 67 -9.53 -11.91 -5.01
C TYR A 67 -9.22 -10.39 -5.11
N ALA A 68 -9.96 -9.57 -4.35
CA ALA A 68 -9.75 -8.13 -4.27
C ALA A 68 -8.39 -7.81 -3.63
N PHE A 69 -7.99 -8.56 -2.60
CA PHE A 69 -6.66 -8.41 -2.00
C PHE A 69 -5.52 -8.78 -2.97
N ARG A 70 -5.69 -9.82 -3.80
CA ARG A 70 -4.72 -10.12 -4.86
C ARG A 70 -4.65 -9.00 -5.90
N ASN A 71 -5.79 -8.52 -6.40
CA ASN A 71 -5.81 -7.43 -7.38
C ASN A 71 -5.25 -6.12 -6.80
N PHE A 72 -5.44 -5.91 -5.49
CA PHE A 72 -4.82 -4.80 -4.76
C PHE A 72 -3.30 -4.92 -4.76
N GLY A 73 -2.77 -6.13 -4.54
CA GLY A 73 -1.34 -6.40 -4.68
C GLY A 73 -0.80 -6.14 -6.08
N ASP A 74 -1.51 -6.56 -7.12
CA ASP A 74 -1.15 -6.26 -8.51
C ASP A 74 -1.11 -4.74 -8.77
N ALA A 75 -2.10 -4.00 -8.23
CA ALA A 75 -2.15 -2.54 -8.35
C ALA A 75 -0.97 -1.85 -7.63
N ILE A 76 -0.58 -2.35 -6.45
CA ILE A 76 0.61 -1.90 -5.72
C ILE A 76 1.86 -2.12 -6.57
N ALA A 77 2.03 -3.31 -7.15
CA ALA A 77 3.19 -3.62 -7.98
C ALA A 77 3.27 -2.71 -9.22
N ALA A 78 2.13 -2.45 -9.88
CA ALA A 78 2.06 -1.52 -11.00
C ALA A 78 2.43 -0.07 -10.60
N ALA A 79 1.93 0.40 -9.44
CA ALA A 79 2.24 1.72 -8.91
C ALA A 79 3.74 1.84 -8.53
N ALA A 80 4.30 0.81 -7.90
CA ALA A 80 5.73 0.73 -7.60
C ALA A 80 6.55 0.81 -8.89
N ARG A 81 6.21 0.08 -9.96
CA ARG A 81 6.97 0.15 -11.23
C ARG A 81 7.09 1.56 -11.79
N MET A 82 5.97 2.30 -11.85
CA MET A 82 5.97 3.65 -12.42
C MET A 82 6.92 4.60 -11.68
N ARG A 83 7.13 4.35 -10.39
CA ARG A 83 7.87 5.25 -9.50
C ARG A 83 9.24 4.72 -9.09
N LYS A 84 9.53 3.44 -9.36
CA LYS A 84 10.77 2.71 -9.04
C LYS A 84 11.24 2.93 -7.59
N PRO A 85 10.40 2.66 -6.58
CA PRO A 85 10.83 2.73 -5.19
C PRO A 85 11.82 1.60 -4.91
N VAL A 86 12.83 1.89 -4.09
CA VAL A 86 13.75 0.87 -3.56
C VAL A 86 13.09 0.09 -2.42
N MET A 87 12.23 0.74 -1.65
CA MET A 87 11.57 0.21 -0.46
C MET A 87 10.12 0.69 -0.42
N LEU A 88 9.20 -0.20 -0.04
CA LEU A 88 7.77 0.06 0.01
C LEU A 88 7.24 -0.30 1.40
N ALA A 89 6.53 0.61 2.05
CA ALA A 89 5.79 0.30 3.28
C ALA A 89 4.29 0.25 2.98
N LEU A 90 3.61 -0.79 3.45
CA LEU A 90 2.18 -1.01 3.27
C LEU A 90 1.47 -0.94 4.61
N CYS A 91 0.55 0.02 4.74
CA CYS A 91 -0.35 0.11 5.88
C CYS A 91 -1.77 -0.20 5.42
N LEU A 92 -2.40 -1.19 6.03
CA LEU A 92 -3.81 -1.48 5.81
C LEU A 92 -4.60 -0.85 6.96
N PRO A 93 -5.54 0.07 6.67
CA PRO A 93 -6.42 0.58 7.72
C PRO A 93 -7.19 -0.60 8.31
N GLN A 94 -7.26 -0.65 9.64
CA GLN A 94 -7.82 -1.72 10.45
C GLN A 94 -8.97 -2.46 9.75
N LEU A 95 -8.72 -3.70 9.33
CA LEU A 95 -9.81 -4.60 8.95
C LEU A 95 -10.60 -4.89 10.23
N GLU A 96 -11.84 -4.45 10.29
CA GLU A 96 -12.78 -4.89 11.34
C GLU A 96 -12.79 -6.41 11.32
N ALA A 97 -12.19 -7.03 12.34
CA ALA A 97 -11.59 -8.34 12.23
C ALA A 97 -12.60 -9.43 11.80
N PRO A 98 -12.48 -9.98 10.59
CA PRO A 98 -12.80 -11.38 10.40
C PRO A 98 -11.78 -12.20 11.24
N GLU A 99 -12.15 -13.40 11.69
CA GLU A 99 -11.31 -14.25 12.57
C GLU A 99 -9.82 -14.26 12.15
N MET A 100 -8.88 -14.40 13.10
CA MET A 100 -7.42 -14.29 12.88
C MET A 100 -6.91 -15.03 11.62
N ASN A 101 -7.52 -16.17 11.27
CA ASN A 101 -7.22 -16.95 10.08
C ASN A 101 -7.58 -16.25 8.75
N GLN A 102 -8.68 -15.51 8.71
CA GLN A 102 -9.13 -14.79 7.52
C GLN A 102 -8.21 -13.62 7.20
N ASN A 103 -7.70 -12.92 8.21
CA ASN A 103 -6.67 -11.90 8.03
C ASN A 103 -5.41 -12.48 7.37
N LEU A 104 -4.87 -13.59 7.89
CA LEU A 104 -3.68 -14.21 7.30
C LEU A 104 -3.90 -14.61 5.82
N ILE A 105 -5.09 -15.13 5.48
CA ILE A 105 -5.44 -15.46 4.09
C ILE A 105 -5.44 -14.19 3.22
N LEU A 106 -6.03 -13.09 3.69
CA LEU A 106 -6.06 -11.83 2.93
C LEU A 106 -4.65 -11.27 2.73
N LEU A 107 -3.79 -11.32 3.76
CA LEU A 107 -2.40 -10.91 3.66
C LEU A 107 -1.62 -11.75 2.64
N GLN A 108 -1.75 -13.07 2.71
CA GLN A 108 -1.12 -13.97 1.74
C GLN A 108 -1.55 -13.63 0.30
N ARG A 109 -2.83 -13.31 0.08
CA ARG A 109 -3.34 -12.96 -1.25
C ARG A 109 -2.81 -11.62 -1.74
N LEU A 110 -2.70 -10.64 -0.85
CA LEU A 110 -2.05 -9.37 -1.13
C LEU A 110 -0.61 -9.56 -1.55
N LEU A 111 0.17 -10.28 -0.74
CA LEU A 111 1.58 -10.54 -1.01
C LEU A 111 1.77 -11.28 -2.33
N LEU A 112 0.95 -12.30 -2.59
CA LEU A 112 0.96 -13.05 -3.83
C LEU A 112 0.65 -12.16 -5.04
N GLY A 113 -0.30 -11.23 -4.91
CA GLY A 113 -0.58 -10.21 -5.91
C GLY A 113 0.62 -9.29 -6.17
N ILE A 114 1.29 -8.81 -5.12
CA ILE A 114 2.47 -7.93 -5.30
C ILE A 114 3.60 -8.66 -6.01
N VAL A 115 3.90 -9.89 -5.56
CA VAL A 115 4.98 -10.71 -6.15
C VAL A 115 4.67 -11.04 -7.60
N TRP A 116 3.47 -11.51 -7.91
CA TRP A 116 3.08 -11.84 -9.29
C TRP A 116 2.97 -10.62 -10.18
N GLY A 117 2.40 -9.52 -9.68
CA GLY A 117 2.37 -8.25 -10.37
C GLY A 117 3.78 -7.71 -10.65
N HIS A 118 4.73 -7.91 -9.74
CA HIS A 118 6.12 -7.54 -9.98
C HIS A 118 6.75 -8.42 -11.07
N MET A 119 6.66 -9.75 -10.91
CA MET A 119 7.22 -10.74 -11.85
C MET A 119 6.70 -10.60 -13.28
N LYS A 120 5.39 -10.35 -13.45
CA LYS A 120 4.76 -10.20 -14.78
C LYS A 120 5.29 -8.99 -15.55
N ILE A 121 5.89 -8.03 -14.85
CA ILE A 121 6.13 -6.68 -15.38
C ILE A 121 7.63 -6.33 -15.40
N THR A 122 8.49 -7.14 -14.78
CA THR A 122 9.95 -6.98 -14.83
C THR A 122 10.50 -7.41 -16.20
N SER A 123 10.96 -6.46 -17.00
CA SER A 123 11.68 -6.76 -18.25
C SER A 123 13.16 -7.08 -17.98
N LEU A 124 13.79 -7.87 -18.87
CA LEU A 124 15.23 -8.19 -18.83
C LEU A 124 16.13 -6.94 -18.67
N SER A 125 15.74 -5.82 -19.28
CA SER A 125 16.44 -4.54 -19.17
C SER A 125 16.37 -3.90 -17.78
N GLN A 126 15.36 -4.19 -16.96
CA GLN A 126 15.26 -3.66 -15.60
C GLN A 126 16.14 -4.44 -14.62
N ILE A 127 16.23 -5.76 -14.80
CA ILE A 127 17.11 -6.66 -14.04
C ILE A 127 18.56 -6.20 -14.20
N GLN A 128 18.98 -5.88 -15.43
CA GLN A 128 20.33 -5.38 -15.72
C GLN A 128 20.67 -4.02 -15.07
N THR A 129 19.68 -3.22 -14.65
CA THR A 129 19.90 -1.89 -14.06
C THR A 129 19.83 -1.85 -12.53
N ASN A 130 19.59 -2.99 -11.86
CA ASN A 130 19.39 -3.10 -10.40
C ASN A 130 18.35 -2.09 -9.85
N ARG A 131 17.31 -1.79 -10.67
CA ARG A 131 16.20 -0.88 -10.33
C ARG A 131 14.94 -1.67 -10.00
N VAL A 132 15.10 -2.68 -9.16
CA VAL A 132 14.05 -3.56 -8.66
C VAL A 132 13.66 -3.16 -7.23
N LEU A 133 12.41 -3.47 -6.87
CA LEU A 133 11.90 -3.28 -5.51
C LEU A 133 12.68 -4.22 -4.59
N LYS A 134 13.37 -3.70 -3.57
CA LYS A 134 14.24 -4.53 -2.72
C LYS A 134 13.51 -5.07 -1.51
N SER A 135 12.69 -4.25 -0.87
CA SER A 135 11.97 -4.63 0.34
C SER A 135 10.54 -4.10 0.37
N ILE A 136 9.65 -4.90 0.98
CA ILE A 136 8.31 -4.48 1.37
C ILE A 136 8.16 -4.67 2.87
N ASP A 137 7.80 -3.60 3.58
CA ASP A 137 7.48 -3.62 5.01
C ASP A 137 5.96 -3.53 5.18
N ILE A 138 5.36 -4.45 5.93
CA ILE A 138 3.92 -4.43 6.22
C ILE A 138 3.68 -3.90 7.63
N LEU A 139 2.87 -2.85 7.73
CA LEU A 139 2.55 -2.14 8.96
C LEU A 139 1.06 -2.31 9.30
N GLY A 140 0.74 -2.63 10.56
CA GLY A 140 -0.61 -2.50 11.12
C GLY A 140 -1.63 -3.61 10.75
N PHE A 141 -1.20 -4.79 10.32
CA PHE A 141 -2.11 -5.84 9.85
C PHE A 141 -2.76 -6.68 10.98
N GLY A 142 -3.63 -6.12 11.84
CA GLY A 142 -4.36 -6.85 12.90
C GLY A 142 -4.14 -6.26 14.29
N ASN A 143 -4.78 -6.83 15.33
CA ASN A 143 -4.60 -6.40 16.73
C ASN A 143 -3.28 -6.95 17.32
N TRP A 144 -2.16 -6.68 16.64
CA TRP A 144 -0.82 -7.08 17.07
C TRP A 144 -0.38 -6.17 18.20
N SER A 145 -0.86 -6.48 19.39
CA SER A 145 -0.43 -5.83 20.61
C SER A 145 1.09 -5.98 20.75
N SER A 146 1.77 -4.84 20.73
CA SER A 146 3.05 -4.64 21.43
C SER A 146 4.29 -5.28 20.79
N THR A 147 4.54 -5.09 19.50
CA THR A 147 5.93 -5.01 19.00
C THR A 147 5.93 -4.49 17.55
N ARG A 148 6.84 -3.57 17.24
CA ARG A 148 7.16 -3.18 15.86
C ARG A 148 7.75 -4.40 15.16
N GLN A 149 6.89 -5.23 14.58
CA GLN A 149 7.27 -6.39 13.81
C GLN A 149 7.04 -6.05 12.34
N GLU A 150 8.15 -5.73 11.69
CA GLU A 150 8.23 -5.47 10.26
C GLU A 150 8.28 -6.85 9.56
N ALA A 151 7.23 -7.23 8.85
CA ALA A 151 7.31 -8.34 7.91
C ALA A 151 7.99 -7.81 6.65
N GLN A 152 9.28 -8.11 6.49
CA GLN A 152 10.09 -7.69 5.36
C GLN A 152 10.13 -8.80 4.30
N ILE A 153 9.71 -8.49 3.07
CA ILE A 153 9.93 -9.36 1.92
C ILE A 153 11.08 -8.79 1.10
N SER A 154 12.19 -9.51 1.05
CA SER A 154 13.33 -9.16 0.20
C SER A 154 13.21 -9.85 -1.15
N PHE A 155 13.36 -9.08 -2.23
CA PHE A 155 13.50 -9.64 -3.58
C PHE A 155 15.00 -9.75 -3.89
N GLU A 156 15.53 -10.97 -3.89
CA GLU A 156 16.91 -11.23 -4.33
C GLU A 156 16.98 -11.25 -5.86
N ASP A 157 18.04 -10.65 -6.42
CA ASP A 157 18.34 -10.77 -7.85
C ASP A 157 18.72 -12.23 -8.15
N VAL A 158 17.89 -12.92 -8.92
CA VAL A 158 18.28 -14.22 -9.52
C VAL A 158 19.21 -13.92 -10.69
N SER A 159 20.45 -13.52 -10.38
CA SER A 159 21.54 -13.34 -11.35
C SER A 159 22.79 -14.11 -10.96
N SER A 160 22.61 -15.35 -10.49
CA SER A 160 23.71 -16.28 -10.30
C SER A 160 23.23 -17.71 -10.55
N SER A 161 23.22 -18.12 -11.82
CA SER A 161 23.56 -19.48 -12.28
C SER A 161 23.91 -19.44 -13.77
#